data_AF-A0AAW7SZ04-F1
#
_entry.id   AF-A0AAW7SZ04-F1
#
_cell.length_a   1.000
_cell.length_b   1.000
_cell.length_c   1.000
_cell.angle_alpha   90.00
_cell.angle_beta   90.00
_cell.angle_gamma   90.00
#
_symmetry.space_group_name_H-M   'P 1'
#
loop_
_entity.id
_entity.type
_entity.pdbx_description
1 polymer ?
#
loop_
_entity_poly.entity_id
_entity_poly.type
_entity_poly.pdbx_seq_one_letter_code
_entity_poly.pdbx_strand_id
1 'polypeptide(L)'
;MRLKIGELANKAGLTVRTLHHYDAIGLLSPSQRTEGGARLYGQDDLIRLHRIEALKRFGYSLPDIKASLEGDPARVPLELLQRQIAELNAQALRAQRLGRRLQYIVDMVCAGSEIAAADWMNALELMNMYQKHLDDEELDALLASGPETAAPSDPAWAALIEEVRVAMQNALPTASDAAQALAWRWIRLVVRMTRNDPDLATKLMLMQLREPRARKIVGITVEMLEWIDEAFMHARCALLAKYLSPAQADEVRRRQFASAKHRAWPALVVELRANMAAGVDPGAAPVQAIVGRWQQLFRDSFCGDDAVLEARVRDALMREPDLQLGVGLDDSLLAYLNAAHLAGRDMSPVDGGPKPSALMVATQRAAHQLLDRPLVLDDPVALPILGAAEAQALRDNLDRFREPPSVGMRSSVIVRSRLAEDVWREAVERGIRQYVILGAGLDTSAFRHPDMPGRIFEVDLPATQAWKQARLREAGIAVPSSLHFVPVDFESVGLAEGLARAGFDADAPAVFSWLGVTMYLDEEAVIDTLRFIAGCAKGSAVLFEYVTPLSGLPTIMRIAMEQFTARLAERGEPWKTFFEPAVIAEKLSALGFGQINAWTPEELNQRYLANRDDGLLIGVTPTRLVLATV
;
A
#
# COMPACT_ATOMS: atom_id res chain seq x y z
N MET A 1 63.96 -15.10 -11.78
CA MET A 1 64.61 -14.60 -13.02
C MET A 1 64.63 -13.08 -12.97
N ARG A 2 65.75 -12.41 -13.27
CA ARG A 2 65.83 -10.94 -13.24
C ARG A 2 66.08 -10.41 -14.65
N LEU A 3 65.37 -9.37 -15.04
CA LEU A 3 65.40 -8.81 -16.39
C LEU A 3 66.23 -7.54 -16.43
N LYS A 4 67.03 -7.37 -17.49
CA LYS A 4 67.66 -6.07 -17.80
C LYS A 4 66.59 -5.10 -18.32
N ILE A 5 66.83 -3.79 -18.21
CA ILE A 5 65.85 -2.77 -18.61
C ILE A 5 65.35 -2.91 -20.06
N GLY A 6 66.20 -3.30 -21.00
CA GLY A 6 65.82 -3.53 -22.40
C GLY A 6 64.91 -4.75 -22.58
N GLU A 7 65.16 -5.82 -21.82
CA GLU A 7 64.32 -7.03 -21.83
C GLU A 7 62.96 -6.76 -21.19
N LEU A 8 62.94 -5.99 -20.09
CA LEU A 8 61.71 -5.54 -19.43
C LEU A 8 60.87 -4.64 -20.34
N ALA A 9 61.50 -3.66 -21.00
CA ALA A 9 60.85 -2.76 -21.95
C ALA A 9 60.18 -3.54 -23.10
N ASN A 10 60.92 -4.48 -23.70
CA ASN A 10 60.40 -5.31 -24.78
C ASN A 10 59.23 -6.19 -24.32
N LYS A 11 59.35 -6.81 -23.13
CA LYS A 11 58.31 -7.69 -22.58
C LYS A 11 57.03 -6.97 -22.17
N ALA A 12 57.14 -5.71 -21.73
CA ALA A 12 55.99 -4.88 -21.35
C ALA A 12 55.43 -4.05 -22.53
N GLY A 13 56.07 -4.05 -23.71
CA GLY A 13 55.67 -3.19 -24.83
C GLY A 13 55.88 -1.70 -24.55
N LEU A 14 56.83 -1.36 -23.66
CA LEU A 14 57.18 0.02 -23.29
C LEU A 14 58.53 0.41 -23.87
N THR A 15 58.78 1.73 -23.94
CA THR A 15 60.12 2.21 -24.29
C THR A 15 61.03 2.22 -23.06
N VAL A 16 62.33 2.02 -23.28
CA VAL A 16 63.36 2.17 -22.23
C VAL A 16 63.30 3.58 -21.60
N ARG A 17 62.97 4.60 -22.40
CA ARG A 17 62.74 5.98 -21.93
C ARG A 17 61.59 6.08 -20.93
N THR A 18 60.48 5.36 -21.16
CA THR A 18 59.33 5.31 -20.24
C THR A 18 59.74 4.69 -18.89
N LEU A 19 60.49 3.59 -18.90
CA LEU A 19 60.98 2.94 -17.68
C LEU A 19 61.99 3.82 -16.92
N HIS A 20 62.86 4.55 -17.63
CA HIS A 20 63.72 5.55 -16.98
C HIS A 20 62.94 6.70 -16.37
N HIS A 21 61.87 7.15 -17.03
CA HIS A 21 61.00 8.17 -16.47
C HIS A 21 60.30 7.68 -15.20
N TYR A 22 59.78 6.45 -15.20
CA TYR A 22 59.17 5.84 -14.01
C TYR A 22 60.18 5.68 -12.86
N ASP A 23 61.43 5.32 -13.15
CA ASP A 23 62.51 5.28 -12.15
C ASP A 23 62.81 6.69 -11.60
N ALA A 24 62.89 7.70 -12.46
CA ALA A 24 63.20 9.07 -12.08
C ALA A 24 62.14 9.71 -11.17
N ILE A 25 60.85 9.41 -11.39
CA ILE A 25 59.75 9.89 -10.54
C ILE A 25 59.48 8.96 -9.34
N GLY A 26 60.26 7.88 -9.18
CA GLY A 26 60.11 6.89 -8.11
C GLY A 26 58.85 6.03 -8.23
N LEU A 27 58.24 5.95 -9.40
CA LEU A 27 57.05 5.14 -9.66
C LEU A 27 57.40 3.66 -9.82
N LEU A 28 58.52 3.35 -10.47
CA LEU A 28 59.07 1.99 -10.60
C LEU A 28 60.59 2.03 -10.61
N SER A 29 61.22 1.54 -9.54
CA SER A 29 62.67 1.52 -9.39
C SER A 29 63.21 0.07 -9.49
N PRO A 30 64.44 -0.14 -9.98
CA PRO A 30 65.01 -1.47 -10.12
C PRO A 30 65.36 -2.06 -8.76
N SER A 31 64.95 -3.32 -8.52
CA SER A 31 65.28 -4.05 -7.30
C SER A 31 66.78 -4.16 -7.04
N GLN A 32 67.61 -4.25 -8.09
CA GLN A 32 69.08 -4.34 -7.96
C GLN A 32 69.83 -3.65 -9.10
N ARG A 33 71.12 -3.42 -8.87
CA ARG A 33 72.07 -3.00 -9.90
C ARG A 33 73.26 -3.97 -9.93
N THR A 34 73.80 -4.25 -11.11
CA THR A 34 75.06 -5.00 -11.24
C THR A 34 76.25 -4.15 -10.80
N GLU A 35 77.41 -4.76 -10.55
CA GLU A 35 78.66 -4.04 -10.26
C GLU A 35 79.05 -3.04 -11.36
N GLY A 36 78.68 -3.31 -12.62
CA GLY A 36 78.81 -2.38 -13.76
C GLY A 36 77.69 -1.34 -13.87
N GLY A 37 76.84 -1.19 -12.86
CA GLY A 37 75.78 -0.17 -12.80
C GLY A 37 74.49 -0.46 -13.60
N ALA A 38 74.36 -1.65 -14.21
CA ALA A 38 73.18 -2.00 -15.02
C ALA A 38 71.97 -2.34 -14.12
N ARG A 39 70.80 -1.80 -14.47
CA ARG A 39 69.53 -2.01 -13.73
C ARG A 39 68.97 -3.41 -13.94
N LEU A 40 68.61 -4.08 -12.85
CA LEU A 40 67.99 -5.41 -12.85
C LEU A 40 66.64 -5.37 -12.14
N TYR A 41 65.61 -5.84 -12.83
CA TYR A 41 64.24 -5.85 -12.35
C TYR A 41 63.81 -7.26 -11.94
N GLY A 42 63.28 -7.36 -10.71
CA GLY A 42 62.81 -8.59 -10.10
C GLY A 42 61.33 -8.88 -10.39
N GLN A 43 60.81 -9.91 -9.72
CA GLN A 43 59.41 -10.32 -9.85
C GLN A 43 58.45 -9.27 -9.27
N ASP A 44 58.82 -8.63 -8.16
CA ASP A 44 57.99 -7.58 -7.54
C ASP A 44 57.92 -6.32 -8.40
N ASP A 45 59.02 -5.97 -9.08
CA ASP A 45 59.04 -4.86 -10.04
C ASP A 45 58.12 -5.12 -11.23
N LEU A 46 58.03 -6.37 -11.69
CA LEU A 46 57.12 -6.78 -12.75
C LEU A 46 55.66 -6.67 -12.32
N ILE A 47 55.34 -7.11 -11.10
CA ILE A 47 53.99 -7.00 -10.52
C ILE A 47 53.62 -5.52 -10.37
N ARG A 48 54.54 -4.68 -9.89
CA ARG A 48 54.34 -3.24 -9.78
C ARG A 48 54.13 -2.59 -11.15
N LEU A 49 54.91 -2.98 -12.15
CA LEU A 49 54.75 -2.48 -13.52
C LEU A 49 53.38 -2.86 -14.11
N HIS A 50 52.91 -4.09 -13.91
CA HIS A 50 51.58 -4.51 -14.37
C HIS A 50 50.46 -3.68 -13.72
N ARG A 51 50.59 -3.34 -12.43
CA ARG A 51 49.63 -2.47 -11.73
C ARG A 51 49.64 -1.04 -12.27
N ILE A 52 50.82 -0.49 -12.56
CA ILE A 52 50.97 0.84 -13.19
C ILE A 52 50.27 0.87 -14.55
N GLU A 53 50.48 -0.15 -15.38
CA GLU A 53 49.86 -0.21 -16.72
C GLU A 53 48.34 -0.40 -16.65
N ALA A 54 47.85 -1.24 -15.74
CA ALA A 54 46.42 -1.41 -15.51
C ALA A 54 45.76 -0.08 -15.11
N LEU A 55 46.29 0.62 -14.11
CA LEU A 55 45.76 1.90 -13.65
C LEU A 55 45.85 2.98 -14.74
N LYS A 56 46.93 3.02 -15.51
CA LYS A 56 47.06 3.96 -16.64
C LYS A 56 46.00 3.72 -17.73
N ARG A 57 45.59 2.46 -17.98
CA ARG A 57 44.50 2.15 -18.92
C ARG A 57 43.14 2.65 -18.44
N PHE A 58 42.93 2.74 -17.12
CA PHE A 58 41.74 3.35 -16.52
C PHE A 58 41.83 4.89 -16.42
N GLY A 59 42.83 5.52 -17.04
CA GLY A 59 42.95 6.97 -17.14
C GLY A 59 43.61 7.67 -15.96
N TYR A 60 44.27 6.93 -15.05
CA TYR A 60 44.95 7.52 -13.89
C TYR A 60 46.20 8.31 -14.32
N SER A 61 46.43 9.46 -13.67
CA SER A 61 47.67 10.23 -13.86
C SER A 61 48.84 9.54 -13.14
N LEU A 62 50.08 9.72 -13.61
CA LEU A 62 51.25 9.08 -12.99
C LEU A 62 51.42 9.45 -11.48
N PRO A 63 51.15 10.68 -11.03
CA PRO A 63 51.11 11.03 -9.60
C PRO A 63 50.07 10.22 -8.80
N ASP A 64 48.85 10.07 -9.32
CA ASP A 64 47.76 9.34 -8.63
C ASP A 64 48.07 7.83 -8.56
N ILE A 65 48.66 7.28 -9.62
CA ILE A 65 49.14 5.89 -9.64
C ILE A 65 50.21 5.71 -8.55
N LYS A 66 51.15 6.66 -8.41
CA LYS A 66 52.19 6.59 -7.38
C LYS A 66 51.58 6.60 -5.98
N ALA A 67 50.67 7.54 -5.71
CA ALA A 67 49.99 7.66 -4.41
C ALA A 67 49.16 6.40 -4.08
N SER A 68 48.46 5.84 -5.06
CA SER A 68 47.68 4.59 -4.92
C SER A 68 48.56 3.36 -4.61
N LEU A 69 49.77 3.31 -5.19
CA LEU A 69 50.72 2.23 -4.96
C LEU A 69 51.54 2.38 -3.66
N GLU A 70 51.48 3.54 -3.01
CA GLU A 70 52.20 3.87 -1.77
C GLU A 70 51.26 3.96 -0.53
N GLY A 71 49.97 4.24 -0.73
CA GLY A 71 48.92 4.28 0.30
C GLY A 71 48.15 2.96 0.49
N ASP A 72 47.02 3.02 1.22
CA ASP A 72 46.10 1.88 1.40
C ASP A 72 45.51 1.48 0.03
N PRO A 73 45.86 0.31 -0.55
CA PRO A 73 45.63 -0.02 -1.96
C PRO A 73 44.16 -0.05 -2.38
N ALA A 74 43.21 -0.12 -1.43
CA ALA A 74 41.80 -0.32 -1.70
C ALA A 74 40.96 0.97 -1.79
N ARG A 75 41.39 2.08 -1.16
CA ARG A 75 40.56 3.30 -1.05
C ARG A 75 40.66 4.24 -2.26
N VAL A 76 41.87 4.50 -2.74
CA VAL A 76 42.11 5.48 -3.83
C VAL A 76 41.54 5.04 -5.19
N PRO A 77 41.60 3.75 -5.59
CA PRO A 77 41.05 3.33 -6.88
C PRO A 77 39.52 3.34 -6.95
N LEU A 78 38.84 3.07 -5.84
CA LEU A 78 37.39 2.97 -5.80
C LEU A 78 36.72 4.34 -5.93
N GLU A 79 37.21 5.34 -5.20
CA GLU A 79 36.63 6.70 -5.19
C GLU A 79 36.74 7.37 -6.58
N LEU A 80 37.87 7.20 -7.29
CA LEU A 80 38.03 7.77 -8.62
C LEU A 80 37.17 7.04 -9.67
N LEU A 81 37.08 5.71 -9.61
CA LEU A 81 36.19 4.93 -10.48
C LEU A 81 34.72 5.29 -10.23
N GLN A 82 34.32 5.45 -8.97
CA GLN A 82 32.98 5.93 -8.60
C GLN A 82 32.70 7.32 -9.18
N ARG A 83 33.67 8.24 -9.12
CA ARG A 83 33.56 9.56 -9.73
C ARG A 83 33.41 9.51 -11.26
N GLN A 84 34.23 8.71 -11.95
CA GLN A 84 34.11 8.55 -13.40
C GLN A 84 32.77 7.93 -13.82
N ILE A 85 32.30 6.93 -13.08
CA ILE A 85 30.97 6.35 -13.28
C ILE A 85 29.89 7.42 -13.09
N ALA A 86 29.99 8.25 -12.05
CA ALA A 86 29.04 9.34 -11.83
C ALA A 86 29.06 10.38 -12.97
N GLU A 87 30.24 10.75 -13.48
CA GLU A 87 30.38 11.67 -14.61
C GLU A 87 29.79 11.10 -15.91
N LEU A 88 30.05 9.82 -16.21
CA LEU A 88 29.48 9.14 -17.38
C LEU A 88 27.96 8.98 -17.26
N ASN A 89 27.45 8.62 -16.08
CA ASN A 89 26.02 8.54 -15.82
C ASN A 89 25.35 9.91 -15.99
N ALA A 90 25.98 10.99 -15.52
CA ALA A 90 25.48 12.34 -15.72
C ALA A 90 25.47 12.75 -17.20
N GLN A 91 26.48 12.36 -17.99
CA GLN A 91 26.49 12.59 -19.44
C GLN A 91 25.40 11.79 -20.16
N ALA A 92 25.22 10.51 -19.82
CA ALA A 92 24.17 9.67 -20.38
C ALA A 92 22.78 10.24 -20.09
N LEU A 93 22.54 10.69 -18.86
CA LEU A 93 21.28 11.32 -18.48
C LEU A 93 21.01 12.59 -19.30
N ARG A 94 22.00 13.48 -19.46
CA ARG A 94 21.85 14.70 -20.30
C ARG A 94 21.54 14.37 -21.75
N ALA A 95 22.21 13.37 -22.33
CA ALA A 95 21.96 12.95 -23.71
C ALA A 95 20.54 12.36 -23.87
N GLN A 96 20.10 11.54 -22.91
CA GLN A 96 18.73 11.00 -22.88
C GLN A 96 17.67 12.10 -22.75
N ARG A 97 17.90 13.09 -21.89
CA ARG A 97 17.03 14.28 -21.73
C ARG A 97 16.88 15.04 -23.03
N LEU A 98 17.99 15.35 -23.70
CA LEU A 98 17.96 16.02 -25.00
C LEU A 98 17.21 15.17 -26.05
N GLY A 99 17.46 13.87 -26.08
CA GLY A 99 16.76 12.94 -26.97
C GLY A 99 15.24 12.98 -26.78
N ARG A 100 14.73 12.93 -25.54
CA ARG A 100 13.29 13.03 -25.27
C ARG A 100 12.69 14.38 -25.70
N ARG A 101 13.40 15.49 -25.43
CA ARG A 101 12.95 16.83 -25.84
C ARG A 101 12.85 16.95 -27.36
N LEU A 102 13.85 16.46 -28.09
CA LEU A 102 13.82 16.44 -29.55
C LEU A 102 12.71 15.53 -30.09
N GLN A 103 12.52 14.36 -29.48
CA GLN A 103 11.44 13.46 -29.88
C GLN A 103 10.06 14.11 -29.68
N TYR A 104 9.83 14.79 -28.56
CA TYR A 104 8.59 15.54 -28.35
C TYR A 104 8.36 16.62 -29.40
N ILE A 105 9.41 17.36 -29.78
CA ILE A 105 9.30 18.37 -30.84
C ILE A 105 8.94 17.70 -32.18
N VAL A 106 9.57 16.56 -32.50
CA VAL A 106 9.21 15.77 -33.69
C VAL A 106 7.76 15.33 -33.65
N ASP A 107 7.28 14.79 -32.52
CA ASP A 107 5.91 14.32 -32.37
C ASP A 107 4.89 15.46 -32.55
N MET A 108 5.17 16.64 -31.97
CA MET A 108 4.34 17.83 -32.14
C MET A 108 4.28 18.30 -33.60
N VAL A 109 5.41 18.30 -34.31
CA VAL A 109 5.46 18.67 -35.73
C VAL A 109 4.76 17.64 -36.60
N CYS A 110 4.87 16.35 -36.28
CA CYS A 110 4.22 15.29 -37.04
C CYS A 110 2.70 15.20 -36.79
N ALA A 111 2.23 15.60 -35.60
CA ALA A 111 0.82 15.64 -35.26
C ALA A 111 0.05 16.75 -36.00
N GLY A 112 0.72 17.86 -36.36
CA GLY A 112 0.21 18.87 -37.28
C GLY A 112 0.54 18.47 -38.73
N SER A 113 -0.42 17.95 -39.49
CA SER A 113 -0.17 17.54 -40.88
C SER A 113 0.18 18.72 -41.80
N GLU A 114 1.22 18.51 -42.62
CA GLU A 114 1.98 19.42 -43.50
C GLU A 114 2.95 20.36 -42.76
N ILE A 115 4.24 20.00 -42.77
CA ILE A 115 5.37 20.72 -42.14
C ILE A 115 5.37 22.20 -42.55
N ALA A 116 4.67 23.04 -41.80
CA ALA A 116 4.75 24.49 -41.91
C ALA A 116 5.85 25.00 -40.98
N ALA A 117 6.57 26.04 -41.39
CA ALA A 117 7.58 26.69 -40.54
C ALA A 117 7.00 27.18 -39.19
N ALA A 118 5.68 27.36 -39.10
CA ALA A 118 4.97 27.72 -37.90
C ALA A 118 4.92 26.57 -36.86
N ASP A 119 4.81 25.31 -37.27
CA ASP A 119 4.61 24.18 -36.36
C ASP A 119 5.86 23.83 -35.57
N TRP A 120 7.02 23.82 -36.24
CA TRP A 120 8.31 23.66 -35.58
C TRP A 120 8.62 24.83 -34.63
N MET A 121 8.32 26.07 -35.04
CA MET A 121 8.54 27.24 -34.18
C MET A 121 7.65 27.20 -32.94
N ASN A 122 6.37 26.82 -33.10
CA ASN A 122 5.44 26.63 -31.99
C ASN A 122 5.92 25.54 -31.03
N ALA A 123 6.44 24.42 -31.56
CA ALA A 123 6.97 23.34 -30.72
C ALA A 123 8.22 23.78 -29.93
N LEU A 124 9.12 24.56 -30.54
CA LEU A 124 10.28 25.14 -29.84
C LEU A 124 9.86 26.16 -28.77
N GLU A 125 8.92 27.06 -29.09
CA GLU A 125 8.40 28.03 -28.14
C GLU A 125 7.76 27.34 -26.91
N LEU A 126 6.97 26.29 -27.15
CA LEU A 126 6.33 25.52 -26.08
C LEU A 126 7.35 24.76 -25.22
N MET A 127 8.37 24.15 -25.85
CA MET A 127 9.47 23.50 -25.12
C MET A 127 10.21 24.49 -24.21
N ASN A 128 10.50 25.70 -24.71
CA ASN A 128 11.14 26.74 -23.92
C ASN A 128 10.27 27.21 -22.75
N MET A 129 8.94 27.25 -22.92
CA MET A 129 8.01 27.55 -21.82
C MET A 129 8.04 26.45 -20.76
N TYR A 130 8.01 25.17 -21.15
CA TYR A 130 8.15 24.08 -20.19
C TYR A 130 9.46 24.18 -19.41
N GLN A 131 10.59 24.42 -20.07
CA GLN A 131 11.90 24.59 -19.41
C GLN A 131 11.96 25.79 -18.46
N LYS A 132 11.10 26.80 -18.66
CA LYS A 132 11.01 27.98 -17.78
C LYS A 132 10.21 27.69 -16.51
N HIS A 133 9.22 26.79 -16.57
CA HIS A 133 8.27 26.56 -15.48
C HIS A 133 8.44 25.21 -14.77
N LEU A 134 9.15 24.27 -15.39
CA LEU A 134 9.40 22.91 -14.89
C LEU A 134 10.90 22.67 -14.73
N ASP A 135 11.27 21.92 -13.71
CA ASP A 135 12.64 21.41 -13.62
C ASP A 135 12.89 20.25 -14.59
N ASP A 136 14.13 19.76 -14.63
CA ASP A 136 14.49 18.70 -15.57
C ASP A 136 13.81 17.35 -15.28
N GLU A 137 13.51 17.02 -14.01
CA GLU A 137 12.85 15.76 -13.64
C GLU A 137 11.35 15.83 -13.96
N GLU A 138 10.72 16.95 -13.67
CA GLU A 138 9.33 17.24 -13.99
C GLU A 138 9.09 17.22 -15.50
N LEU A 139 9.97 17.87 -16.26
CA LEU A 139 9.92 17.87 -17.71
C LEU A 139 10.13 16.46 -18.27
N ASP A 140 11.07 15.71 -17.71
CA ASP A 140 11.31 14.32 -18.09
C ASP A 140 10.08 13.43 -17.84
N ALA A 141 9.40 13.62 -16.71
CA ALA A 141 8.18 12.90 -16.34
C ALA A 141 7.00 13.24 -17.26
N LEU A 142 6.86 14.53 -17.63
CA LEU A 142 5.84 15.04 -18.54
C LEU A 142 5.99 14.50 -19.97
N LEU A 143 7.22 14.44 -20.47
CA LEU A 143 7.51 14.02 -21.85
C LEU A 143 7.56 12.50 -22.03
N ALA A 144 7.60 11.74 -20.94
CA ALA A 144 7.66 10.29 -21.01
C ALA A 144 6.30 9.69 -21.41
N SER A 145 6.31 8.82 -22.41
CA SER A 145 5.14 8.12 -22.94
C SER A 145 5.15 6.63 -22.57
N GLY A 146 3.97 6.05 -22.42
CA GLY A 146 3.79 4.67 -21.98
C GLY A 146 2.31 4.27 -21.92
N PRO A 147 1.97 3.00 -21.63
CA PRO A 147 0.58 2.54 -21.63
C PRO A 147 -0.32 3.35 -20.68
N GLU A 148 0.21 3.75 -19.53
CA GLU A 148 -0.54 4.44 -18.47
C GLU A 148 -0.34 5.97 -18.50
N THR A 149 0.61 6.49 -19.27
CA THR A 149 0.99 7.91 -19.29
C THR A 149 0.74 8.55 -20.66
N ALA A 150 0.09 9.71 -20.70
CA ALA A 150 -0.24 10.42 -21.94
C ALA A 150 0.62 11.68 -22.07
N ALA A 151 1.54 11.72 -23.03
CA ALA A 151 2.33 12.92 -23.28
C ALA A 151 1.44 14.10 -23.75
N PRO A 152 1.88 15.36 -23.62
CA PRO A 152 1.11 16.50 -24.14
C PRO A 152 0.86 16.45 -25.66
N SER A 153 1.66 15.68 -26.40
CA SER A 153 1.50 15.43 -27.85
C SER A 153 0.54 14.28 -28.19
N ASP A 154 -0.08 13.63 -27.18
CA ASP A 154 -1.03 12.52 -27.39
C ASP A 154 -2.23 13.01 -28.24
N PRO A 155 -2.57 12.34 -29.36
CA PRO A 155 -3.70 12.72 -30.22
C PRO A 155 -5.04 12.81 -29.49
N ALA A 156 -5.21 12.11 -28.36
CA ALA A 156 -6.41 12.19 -27.54
C ALA A 156 -6.65 13.61 -27.00
N TRP A 157 -5.60 14.40 -26.76
CA TRP A 157 -5.73 15.81 -26.35
C TRP A 157 -6.34 16.66 -27.46
N ALA A 158 -5.81 16.59 -28.67
CA ALA A 158 -6.30 17.38 -29.81
C ALA A 158 -7.77 17.07 -30.11
N ALA A 159 -8.14 15.78 -30.11
CA ALA A 159 -9.54 15.35 -30.30
C ALA A 159 -10.45 15.89 -29.18
N LEU A 160 -10.04 15.77 -27.92
CA LEU A 160 -10.86 16.23 -26.80
C LEU A 160 -11.03 17.76 -26.75
N ILE A 161 -9.97 18.52 -27.04
CA ILE A 161 -10.03 19.98 -27.11
C ILE A 161 -11.06 20.41 -28.17
N GLU A 162 -11.04 19.76 -29.32
CA GLU A 162 -11.99 20.00 -30.40
C GLU A 162 -13.44 19.66 -30.01
N GLU A 163 -13.66 18.52 -29.35
CA GLU A 163 -14.99 18.13 -28.84
C GLU A 163 -15.54 19.14 -27.82
N VAL A 164 -14.70 19.61 -26.90
CA VAL A 164 -15.07 20.65 -25.91
C VAL A 164 -15.37 21.96 -26.61
N ARG A 165 -14.57 22.35 -27.61
CA ARG A 165 -14.80 23.55 -28.42
C ARG A 165 -16.18 23.53 -29.09
N VAL A 166 -16.52 22.41 -29.72
CA VAL A 166 -17.81 22.22 -30.38
C VAL A 166 -18.95 22.21 -29.37
N ALA A 167 -18.78 21.56 -28.21
CA ALA A 167 -19.78 21.56 -27.14
C ALA A 167 -20.10 22.98 -26.64
N MET A 168 -19.07 23.80 -26.42
CA MET A 168 -19.23 25.20 -26.02
C MET A 168 -19.89 26.06 -27.10
N GLN A 169 -19.51 25.89 -28.37
CA GLN A 169 -20.12 26.63 -29.50
C GLN A 169 -21.61 26.31 -29.66
N ASN A 170 -21.99 25.07 -29.39
CA ASN A 170 -23.39 24.63 -29.38
C ASN A 170 -24.13 24.98 -28.08
N ALA A 171 -23.50 25.73 -27.16
CA ALA A 171 -24.04 26.11 -25.86
C ALA A 171 -24.55 24.91 -25.04
N LEU A 172 -23.82 23.79 -25.09
CA LEU A 172 -24.16 22.60 -24.31
C LEU A 172 -24.12 22.92 -22.80
N PRO A 173 -25.20 22.65 -22.04
CA PRO A 173 -25.22 22.91 -20.61
C PRO A 173 -24.18 22.07 -19.86
N THR A 174 -23.42 22.70 -18.97
CA THR A 174 -22.39 22.07 -18.10
C THR A 174 -22.96 20.94 -17.24
N ALA A 175 -24.24 21.04 -16.85
CA ALA A 175 -24.95 20.02 -16.09
C ALA A 175 -25.39 18.79 -16.90
N SER A 176 -25.29 18.80 -18.23
CA SER A 176 -25.73 17.68 -19.07
C SER A 176 -24.80 16.47 -18.98
N ASP A 177 -25.34 15.25 -19.16
CA ASP A 177 -24.54 14.02 -19.13
C ASP A 177 -23.39 14.03 -20.16
N ALA A 178 -23.63 14.63 -21.33
CA ALA A 178 -22.63 14.78 -22.37
C ALA A 178 -21.48 15.71 -21.94
N ALA A 179 -21.78 16.84 -21.27
CA ALA A 179 -20.77 17.73 -20.73
C ALA A 179 -19.97 17.07 -19.59
N GLN A 180 -20.66 16.37 -18.69
CA GLN A 180 -20.04 15.62 -17.60
C GLN A 180 -19.09 14.52 -18.14
N ALA A 181 -19.46 13.82 -19.21
CA ALA A 181 -18.62 12.82 -19.85
C ALA A 181 -17.34 13.42 -20.44
N LEU A 182 -17.43 14.59 -21.08
CA LEU A 182 -16.26 15.33 -21.57
C LEU A 182 -15.35 15.77 -20.42
N ALA A 183 -15.92 16.25 -19.31
CA ALA A 183 -15.16 16.64 -18.13
C ALA A 183 -14.40 15.45 -17.50
N TRP A 184 -15.03 14.28 -17.36
CA TRP A 184 -14.34 13.07 -16.88
C TRP A 184 -13.16 12.67 -17.78
N ARG A 185 -13.36 12.70 -19.10
CA ARG A 185 -12.28 12.41 -20.07
C ARG A 185 -11.13 13.41 -19.94
N TRP A 186 -11.45 14.69 -19.77
CA TRP A 186 -10.46 15.75 -19.58
C TRP A 186 -9.61 15.49 -18.34
N ILE A 187 -10.24 15.28 -17.19
CA ILE A 187 -9.52 15.05 -15.93
C ILE A 187 -8.68 13.76 -15.99
N ARG A 188 -9.18 12.69 -16.62
CA ARG A 188 -8.38 11.46 -16.80
C ARG A 188 -7.14 11.69 -17.68
N LEU A 189 -7.24 12.50 -18.74
CA LEU A 189 -6.07 12.87 -19.53
C LEU A 189 -5.08 13.74 -18.73
N VAL A 190 -5.57 14.71 -17.94
CA VAL A 190 -4.71 15.48 -17.02
C VAL A 190 -3.97 14.55 -16.07
N VAL A 191 -4.67 13.62 -15.43
CA VAL A 191 -4.09 12.65 -14.48
C VAL A 191 -3.07 11.76 -15.16
N ARG A 192 -3.34 11.23 -16.36
CA ARG A 192 -2.36 10.42 -17.11
C ARG A 192 -1.14 11.23 -17.57
N MET A 193 -1.33 12.49 -17.95
CA MET A 193 -0.25 13.37 -18.39
C MET A 193 0.66 13.80 -17.24
N THR A 194 0.06 14.04 -16.08
CA THR A 194 0.77 14.49 -14.88
C THR A 194 1.19 13.33 -14.00
N ARG A 195 0.83 12.08 -14.34
CA ARG A 195 1.02 10.88 -13.51
C ARG A 195 0.38 11.04 -12.12
N ASN A 196 -0.75 11.74 -12.08
CA ASN A 196 -1.45 12.16 -10.88
C ASN A 196 -0.62 13.05 -9.94
N ASP A 197 0.46 13.68 -10.44
CA ASP A 197 1.25 14.66 -9.68
C ASP A 197 0.52 16.03 -9.67
N PRO A 198 0.03 16.49 -8.51
CA PRO A 198 -0.69 17.74 -8.42
C PRO A 198 0.17 18.99 -8.56
N ASP A 199 1.47 18.93 -8.22
CA ASP A 199 2.36 20.08 -8.37
C ASP A 199 2.61 20.33 -9.85
N LEU A 200 2.93 19.26 -10.59
CA LEU A 200 3.05 19.28 -12.04
C LEU A 200 1.74 19.73 -12.71
N ALA A 201 0.59 19.18 -12.30
CA ALA A 201 -0.72 19.62 -12.82
C ALA A 201 -0.99 21.11 -12.58
N THR A 202 -0.65 21.62 -11.39
CA THR A 202 -0.82 23.02 -11.01
C THR A 202 0.10 23.94 -11.83
N LYS A 203 1.38 23.57 -11.97
CA LYS A 203 2.35 24.32 -12.79
C LYS A 203 1.90 24.43 -14.24
N LEU A 204 1.41 23.33 -14.83
CA LEU A 204 0.88 23.32 -16.19
C LEU A 204 -0.37 24.19 -16.35
N MET A 205 -1.32 24.09 -15.42
CA MET A 205 -2.51 24.95 -15.39
C MET A 205 -2.12 26.44 -15.27
N LEU A 206 -1.22 26.78 -14.36
CA LEU A 206 -0.73 28.15 -14.19
C LEU A 206 0.02 28.66 -15.42
N MET A 207 0.81 27.81 -16.08
CA MET A 207 1.45 28.14 -17.35
C MET A 207 0.40 28.51 -18.40
N GLN A 208 -0.66 27.73 -18.56
CA GLN A 208 -1.75 28.05 -19.50
C GLN A 208 -2.42 29.38 -19.16
N LEU A 209 -2.69 29.65 -17.88
CA LEU A 209 -3.31 30.91 -17.45
C LEU A 209 -2.38 32.12 -17.68
N ARG A 210 -1.08 31.99 -17.42
CA ARG A 210 -0.11 33.09 -17.42
C ARG A 210 0.54 33.37 -18.76
N GLU A 211 0.67 32.37 -19.64
CA GLU A 211 1.36 32.50 -20.94
C GLU A 211 0.30 32.51 -22.08
N PRO A 212 -0.11 33.68 -22.61
CA PRO A 212 -1.11 33.76 -23.70
C PRO A 212 -0.67 33.02 -24.95
N ARG A 213 0.64 32.89 -25.16
CA ARG A 213 1.23 32.19 -26.29
C ARG A 213 1.04 30.67 -26.18
N ALA A 214 1.18 30.10 -24.98
CA ALA A 214 0.90 28.67 -24.74
C ALA A 214 -0.54 28.32 -25.11
N ARG A 215 -1.52 29.15 -24.70
CA ARG A 215 -2.94 28.97 -25.06
C ARG A 215 -3.20 28.96 -26.56
N LYS A 216 -2.53 29.84 -27.30
CA LYS A 216 -2.65 29.89 -28.77
C LYS A 216 -2.06 28.67 -29.46
N ILE A 217 -0.97 28.13 -28.92
CA ILE A 217 -0.28 26.95 -29.49
C ILE A 217 -1.08 25.69 -29.18
N VAL A 218 -1.52 25.51 -27.94
CA VAL A 218 -2.20 24.28 -27.48
C VAL A 218 -3.70 24.30 -27.83
N GLY A 219 -4.30 25.47 -28.00
CA GLY A 219 -5.72 25.61 -28.36
C GLY A 219 -6.68 25.58 -27.16
N ILE A 220 -6.17 25.61 -25.93
CA ILE A 220 -6.97 25.64 -24.69
C ILE A 220 -7.24 27.09 -24.29
N THR A 221 -8.50 27.50 -24.20
CA THR A 221 -8.89 28.85 -23.74
C THR A 221 -9.23 28.87 -22.25
N VAL A 222 -9.32 30.06 -21.65
CA VAL A 222 -9.69 30.21 -20.23
C VAL A 222 -11.15 29.80 -20.02
N GLU A 223 -12.01 30.16 -20.96
CA GLU A 223 -13.43 29.83 -20.96
C GLU A 223 -13.64 28.31 -21.05
N MET A 224 -12.79 27.59 -21.80
CA MET A 224 -12.80 26.12 -21.83
C MET A 224 -12.48 25.52 -20.46
N LEU A 225 -11.48 26.06 -19.77
CA LEU A 225 -11.09 25.59 -18.45
C LEU A 225 -12.20 25.83 -17.42
N GLU A 226 -12.84 27.00 -17.46
CA GLU A 226 -13.98 27.32 -16.60
C GLU A 226 -15.18 26.41 -16.89
N TRP A 227 -15.49 26.18 -18.17
CA TRP A 227 -16.58 25.30 -18.58
C TRP A 227 -16.35 23.84 -18.14
N ILE A 228 -15.12 23.34 -18.30
CA ILE A 228 -14.73 22.00 -17.83
C ILE A 228 -14.81 21.89 -16.31
N ASP A 229 -14.35 22.89 -15.56
CA ASP A 229 -14.38 22.86 -14.09
C ASP A 229 -15.83 22.81 -13.57
N GLU A 230 -16.72 23.61 -14.16
CA GLU A 230 -18.15 23.60 -13.81
C GLU A 230 -18.82 22.27 -14.19
N ALA A 231 -18.57 21.76 -15.41
CA ALA A 231 -19.09 20.47 -15.86
C ALA A 231 -18.57 19.31 -14.98
N PHE A 232 -17.30 19.38 -14.55
CA PHE A 232 -16.70 18.40 -13.65
C PHE A 232 -17.33 18.44 -12.25
N MET A 233 -17.64 19.63 -11.74
CA MET A 233 -18.35 19.80 -10.48
C MET A 233 -19.74 19.14 -10.52
N HIS A 234 -20.47 19.35 -11.62
CA HIS A 234 -21.74 18.65 -11.86
C HIS A 234 -21.56 17.13 -11.90
N ALA A 235 -20.53 16.65 -12.59
CA ALA A 235 -20.23 15.23 -12.72
C ALA A 235 -19.93 14.56 -11.36
N ARG A 236 -19.15 15.22 -10.51
CA ARG A 236 -18.88 14.77 -9.13
C ARG A 236 -20.14 14.74 -8.29
N CYS A 237 -20.97 15.77 -8.36
CA CYS A 237 -22.23 15.84 -7.63
C CYS A 237 -23.21 14.74 -8.10
N ALA A 238 -23.29 14.48 -9.40
CA ALA A 238 -24.12 13.40 -9.96
C ALA A 238 -23.64 12.02 -9.49
N LEU A 239 -22.33 11.82 -9.40
CA LEU A 239 -21.75 10.58 -8.90
C LEU A 239 -22.00 10.38 -7.40
N LEU A 240 -21.83 11.43 -6.59
CA LEU A 240 -22.18 11.42 -5.16
C LEU A 240 -23.67 11.14 -4.92
N ALA A 241 -24.55 11.70 -5.76
CA ALA A 241 -26.00 11.58 -5.62
C ALA A 241 -26.49 10.11 -5.64
N LYS A 242 -25.73 9.18 -6.25
CA LYS A 242 -26.07 7.74 -6.25
C LYS A 242 -26.12 7.11 -4.85
N TYR A 243 -25.50 7.75 -3.85
CA TYR A 243 -25.37 7.25 -2.48
C TYR A 243 -26.22 8.03 -1.46
N LEU A 244 -26.92 9.07 -1.93
CA LEU A 244 -27.58 10.07 -1.10
C LEU A 244 -29.08 10.09 -1.37
N SER A 245 -29.87 10.49 -0.37
CA SER A 245 -31.27 10.85 -0.64
C SER A 245 -31.33 12.12 -1.51
N PRO A 246 -32.45 12.40 -2.20
CA PRO A 246 -32.56 13.61 -3.03
C PRO A 246 -32.25 14.91 -2.27
N ALA A 247 -32.74 15.05 -1.04
CA ALA A 247 -32.47 16.22 -0.20
C ALA A 247 -30.98 16.34 0.19
N GLN A 248 -30.34 15.22 0.50
CA GLN A 248 -28.90 15.17 0.81
C GLN A 248 -28.05 15.48 -0.43
N ALA A 249 -28.43 14.98 -1.60
CA ALA A 249 -27.75 15.27 -2.86
C ALA A 249 -27.81 16.77 -3.20
N ASP A 250 -28.96 17.42 -2.99
CA ASP A 250 -29.11 18.86 -3.20
C ASP A 250 -28.31 19.70 -2.19
N GLU A 251 -28.24 19.26 -0.92
CA GLU A 251 -27.37 19.86 0.11
C GLU A 251 -25.89 19.81 -0.30
N VAL A 252 -25.40 18.61 -0.64
CA VAL A 252 -24.01 18.41 -1.09
C VAL A 252 -23.72 19.25 -2.32
N ARG A 253 -24.61 19.24 -3.32
CA ARG A 253 -24.45 20.06 -4.53
C ARG A 253 -24.29 21.53 -4.16
N ARG A 254 -25.19 22.10 -3.35
CA ARG A 254 -25.12 23.52 -2.96
C ARG A 254 -23.78 23.86 -2.30
N ARG A 255 -23.29 23.01 -1.41
CA ARG A 255 -22.01 23.22 -0.70
C ARG A 255 -20.81 23.10 -1.61
N GLN A 256 -20.80 22.12 -2.52
CA GLN A 256 -19.72 21.96 -3.50
C GLN A 256 -19.54 23.23 -4.34
N PHE A 257 -20.64 23.76 -4.90
CA PHE A 257 -20.64 25.00 -5.69
C PHE A 257 -20.30 26.25 -4.87
N ALA A 258 -20.64 26.30 -3.58
CA ALA A 258 -20.23 27.39 -2.70
C ALA A 258 -18.73 27.33 -2.38
N SER A 259 -18.20 26.14 -2.09
CA SER A 259 -16.81 25.95 -1.67
C SER A 259 -15.78 26.11 -2.82
N ALA A 260 -16.19 25.81 -4.05
CA ALA A 260 -15.34 25.92 -5.25
C ALA A 260 -14.73 27.33 -5.44
N LYS A 261 -15.43 28.38 -4.99
CA LYS A 261 -14.98 29.77 -5.10
C LYS A 261 -13.77 30.12 -4.23
N HIS A 262 -13.45 29.31 -3.22
CA HIS A 262 -12.48 29.67 -2.19
C HIS A 262 -11.10 29.03 -2.33
N ARG A 263 -10.89 28.08 -3.28
CA ARG A 263 -9.62 27.35 -3.49
C ARG A 263 -8.97 26.80 -2.19
N ALA A 264 -9.77 26.51 -1.17
CA ALA A 264 -9.29 26.12 0.15
C ALA A 264 -8.64 24.72 0.15
N TRP A 265 -9.15 23.80 -0.67
CA TRP A 265 -8.62 22.44 -0.81
C TRP A 265 -7.19 22.42 -1.38
N PRO A 266 -6.89 23.03 -2.55
CA PRO A 266 -5.53 23.11 -3.06
C PRO A 266 -4.52 23.73 -2.08
N ALA A 267 -4.88 24.80 -1.39
CA ALA A 267 -4.00 25.45 -0.42
C ALA A 267 -3.63 24.50 0.73
N LEU A 268 -4.62 23.79 1.29
CA LEU A 268 -4.41 22.86 2.39
C LEU A 268 -3.56 21.64 1.97
N VAL A 269 -3.75 21.14 0.75
CA VAL A 269 -2.93 20.06 0.18
C VAL A 269 -1.48 20.50 0.01
N VAL A 270 -1.23 21.72 -0.47
CA VAL A 270 0.13 22.28 -0.60
C VAL A 270 0.81 22.42 0.76
N GLU A 271 0.11 22.94 1.77
CA GLU A 271 0.64 23.04 3.13
C GLU A 271 1.01 21.68 3.73
N LEU A 272 0.14 20.67 3.54
CA LEU A 272 0.39 19.31 4.02
C LEU A 272 1.61 18.69 3.31
N ARG A 273 1.73 18.87 1.99
CA ARG A 273 2.89 18.41 1.20
C ARG A 273 4.18 19.05 1.65
N ALA A 274 4.18 20.35 1.94
CA ALA A 274 5.36 21.05 2.42
C ALA A 274 5.87 20.49 3.76
N ASN A 275 4.97 20.14 4.68
CA ASN A 275 5.34 19.51 5.96
C ASN A 275 5.89 18.09 5.76
N MET A 276 5.26 17.31 4.88
CA MET A 276 5.73 15.97 4.52
C MET A 276 7.13 16.01 3.89
N ALA A 277 7.36 16.91 2.92
CA ALA A 277 8.65 17.08 2.26
C ALA A 277 9.75 17.57 3.22
N ALA A 278 9.39 18.36 4.23
CA ALA A 278 10.30 18.81 5.29
C ALA A 278 10.55 17.72 6.37
N GLY A 279 9.91 16.55 6.28
CA GLY A 279 10.07 15.46 7.25
C GLY A 279 9.51 15.77 8.64
N VAL A 280 8.51 16.66 8.73
CA VAL A 280 7.87 17.01 10.01
C VAL A 280 7.11 15.80 10.55
N ASP A 281 7.26 15.49 11.84
CA ASP A 281 6.54 14.40 12.49
C ASP A 281 5.00 14.56 12.34
N PRO A 282 4.24 13.52 11.94
CA PRO A 282 2.79 13.62 11.78
C PRO A 282 2.03 14.04 13.05
N GLY A 283 2.56 13.75 14.24
CA GLY A 283 2.02 14.17 15.53
C GLY A 283 2.36 15.58 15.95
N ALA A 284 3.25 16.27 15.22
CA ALA A 284 3.66 17.62 15.56
C ALA A 284 2.50 18.62 15.43
N ALA A 285 2.51 19.65 16.30
CA ALA A 285 1.46 20.67 16.35
C ALA A 285 1.14 21.35 15.00
N PRO A 286 2.10 21.66 14.10
CA PRO A 286 1.79 22.21 12.78
C PRO A 286 0.94 21.28 11.92
N VAL A 287 1.19 19.97 11.97
CA VAL A 287 0.46 18.96 11.19
C VAL A 287 -0.93 18.73 11.80
N GLN A 288 -1.03 18.69 13.14
CA GLN A 288 -2.32 18.58 13.83
C GLN A 288 -3.24 19.77 13.53
N ALA A 289 -2.71 20.98 13.40
CA ALA A 289 -3.47 22.15 12.98
C ALA A 289 -4.02 21.99 11.55
N ILE A 290 -3.24 21.41 10.63
CA ILE A 290 -3.69 21.09 9.27
C ILE A 290 -4.81 20.04 9.30
N VAL A 291 -4.67 18.98 10.10
CA VAL A 291 -5.71 17.94 10.27
C VAL A 291 -7.04 18.53 10.77
N GLY A 292 -6.99 19.43 11.76
CA GLY A 292 -8.19 20.11 12.26
C GLY A 292 -8.89 20.93 11.18
N ARG A 293 -8.13 21.71 10.39
CA ARG A 293 -8.68 22.48 9.26
C ARG A 293 -9.19 21.57 8.14
N TRP A 294 -8.55 20.43 7.91
CA TRP A 294 -8.99 19.42 6.93
C TRP A 294 -10.38 18.90 7.27
N GLN A 295 -10.61 18.53 8.53
CA GLN A 295 -11.91 18.06 9.00
C GLN A 295 -12.98 19.15 8.87
N GLN A 296 -12.65 20.39 9.25
CA GLN A 296 -13.58 21.50 9.13
C GLN A 296 -13.95 21.78 7.67
N LEU A 297 -12.95 21.83 6.78
CA LEU A 297 -13.17 22.06 5.36
C LEU A 297 -14.00 20.95 4.72
N PHE A 298 -13.78 19.69 5.14
CA PHE A 298 -14.64 18.57 4.73
C PHE A 298 -16.10 18.78 5.12
N ARG A 299 -16.35 19.15 6.39
CA ARG A 299 -17.71 19.46 6.84
C ARG A 299 -18.32 20.60 6.02
N ASP A 300 -17.61 21.70 5.87
CA ASP A 300 -18.10 22.88 5.16
C ASP A 300 -18.43 22.57 3.68
N SER A 301 -17.58 21.78 3.01
CA SER A 301 -17.73 21.40 1.61
C SER A 301 -18.81 20.36 1.34
N PHE A 302 -19.18 19.52 2.30
CA PHE A 302 -20.03 18.35 2.03
C PHE A 302 -21.26 18.20 2.92
N CYS A 303 -21.13 18.33 4.25
CA CYS A 303 -22.16 17.79 5.15
C CYS A 303 -22.57 18.71 6.32
N GLY A 304 -21.83 19.78 6.61
CA GLY A 304 -22.02 20.57 7.82
C GLY A 304 -21.92 19.69 9.08
N ASP A 305 -22.86 19.85 9.99
CA ASP A 305 -22.94 19.09 11.25
C ASP A 305 -23.78 17.79 11.13
N ASP A 306 -24.22 17.41 9.93
CA ASP A 306 -24.98 16.18 9.71
C ASP A 306 -24.03 14.98 9.63
N ALA A 307 -23.89 14.26 10.75
CA ALA A 307 -23.04 13.07 10.87
C ALA A 307 -23.48 11.90 9.98
N VAL A 308 -24.78 11.79 9.65
CA VAL A 308 -25.29 10.73 8.76
C VAL A 308 -24.92 11.05 7.31
N LEU A 309 -25.08 12.31 6.91
CA LEU A 309 -24.62 12.78 5.60
C LEU A 309 -23.11 12.69 5.48
N GLU A 310 -22.36 13.05 6.52
CA GLU A 310 -20.91 12.90 6.57
C GLU A 310 -20.51 11.44 6.31
N ALA A 311 -21.12 10.48 7.02
CA ALA A 311 -20.85 9.07 6.84
C ALA A 311 -21.16 8.59 5.41
N ARG A 312 -22.27 9.04 4.81
CA ARG A 312 -22.67 8.67 3.44
C ARG A 312 -21.76 9.29 2.37
N VAL A 313 -21.36 10.56 2.52
CA VAL A 313 -20.41 11.19 1.60
C VAL A 313 -19.05 10.49 1.69
N ARG A 314 -18.59 10.16 2.90
CA ARG A 314 -17.37 9.37 3.08
C ARG A 314 -17.50 7.99 2.43
N ASP A 315 -18.63 7.32 2.57
CA ASP A 315 -18.90 6.03 1.90
C ASP A 315 -18.91 6.15 0.37
N ALA A 316 -19.52 7.20 -0.18
CA ALA A 316 -19.49 7.48 -1.62
C ALA A 316 -18.06 7.72 -2.13
N LEU A 317 -17.27 8.52 -1.40
CA LEU A 317 -15.84 8.73 -1.69
C LEU A 317 -15.02 7.44 -1.58
N MET A 318 -15.48 6.48 -0.75
CA MET A 318 -14.90 5.13 -0.63
C MET A 318 -15.27 4.19 -1.77
N ARG A 319 -16.46 4.33 -2.36
CA ARG A 319 -16.95 3.42 -3.39
C ARG A 319 -16.69 3.88 -4.82
N GLU A 320 -16.43 5.18 -5.02
CA GLU A 320 -16.26 5.79 -6.35
C GLU A 320 -14.84 6.34 -6.54
N PRO A 321 -13.92 5.56 -7.16
CA PRO A 321 -12.55 5.99 -7.43
C PRO A 321 -12.47 7.30 -8.23
N ASP A 322 -13.43 7.51 -9.14
CA ASP A 322 -13.51 8.72 -9.96
C ASP A 322 -13.67 10.00 -9.12
N LEU A 323 -14.33 9.96 -7.94
CA LEU A 323 -14.47 11.14 -7.06
C LEU A 323 -13.13 11.65 -6.49
N GLN A 324 -12.06 10.86 -6.62
CA GLN A 324 -10.72 11.19 -6.14
C GLN A 324 -9.85 11.82 -7.23
N LEU A 325 -10.28 11.75 -8.50
CA LEU A 325 -9.57 12.37 -9.60
C LEU A 325 -9.53 13.90 -9.43
N GLY A 326 -8.35 14.49 -9.62
CA GLY A 326 -8.13 15.93 -9.58
C GLY A 326 -8.05 16.57 -8.19
N VAL A 327 -8.07 15.79 -7.10
CA VAL A 327 -7.97 16.30 -5.71
C VAL A 327 -6.52 16.56 -5.28
N GLY A 328 -5.54 15.96 -5.97
CA GLY A 328 -4.12 16.12 -5.69
C GLY A 328 -3.61 15.39 -4.45
N LEU A 329 -4.34 14.35 -4.03
CA LEU A 329 -3.92 13.42 -2.99
C LEU A 329 -3.26 12.21 -3.66
N ASP A 330 -1.99 11.99 -3.34
CA ASP A 330 -1.30 10.75 -3.70
C ASP A 330 -1.17 9.83 -2.47
N ASP A 331 -0.69 8.62 -2.71
CA ASP A 331 -0.56 7.58 -1.69
C ASP A 331 0.30 8.00 -0.49
N SER A 332 1.39 8.74 -0.74
CA SER A 332 2.32 9.18 0.30
C SER A 332 1.68 10.23 1.21
N LEU A 333 0.97 11.19 0.62
CA LEU A 333 0.31 12.25 1.35
C LEU A 333 -0.86 11.73 2.19
N LEU A 334 -1.58 10.72 1.68
CA LEU A 334 -2.64 10.04 2.40
C LEU A 334 -2.11 9.25 3.61
N ALA A 335 -1.03 8.49 3.43
CA ALA A 335 -0.38 7.77 4.54
C ALA A 335 0.10 8.74 5.62
N TYR A 336 0.68 9.87 5.22
CA TYR A 336 1.12 10.93 6.13
C TYR A 336 -0.05 11.57 6.89
N LEU A 337 -1.15 11.88 6.21
CA LEU A 337 -2.37 12.40 6.83
C LEU A 337 -2.99 11.39 7.82
N ASN A 338 -2.96 10.10 7.49
CA ASN A 338 -3.45 9.04 8.35
C ASN A 338 -2.59 8.89 9.61
N ALA A 339 -1.26 8.87 9.46
CA ALA A 339 -0.33 8.87 10.59
C ALA A 339 -0.55 10.10 11.50
N ALA A 340 -0.83 11.27 10.91
CA ALA A 340 -1.16 12.47 11.67
C ALA A 340 -2.48 12.32 12.43
N HIS A 341 -3.49 11.66 11.85
CA HIS A 341 -4.76 11.41 12.54
C HIS A 341 -4.60 10.52 13.79
N LEU A 342 -3.62 9.62 13.77
CA LEU A 342 -3.33 8.62 14.81
C LEU A 342 -2.47 9.15 15.97
N ALA A 343 -1.62 10.15 15.72
CA ALA A 343 -0.62 10.58 16.69
C ALA A 343 -1.22 11.28 17.92
N GLY A 344 -0.72 10.91 19.11
CA GLY A 344 -1.08 11.56 20.38
C GLY A 344 -2.41 11.15 21.01
N ARG A 345 -3.06 10.10 20.50
CA ARG A 345 -4.30 9.55 21.09
C ARG A 345 -3.99 8.44 22.10
N ASP A 346 -4.76 8.39 23.17
CA ASP A 346 -4.66 7.37 24.23
C ASP A 346 -5.17 6.03 23.68
N MET A 347 -4.27 5.04 23.64
CA MET A 347 -4.50 3.70 23.07
C MET A 347 -4.72 2.65 24.18
N SER A 348 -4.96 3.10 25.41
CA SER A 348 -5.14 2.21 26.54
C SER A 348 -6.39 1.33 26.37
N PRO A 349 -6.32 0.01 26.66
CA PRO A 349 -7.47 -0.88 26.55
C PRO A 349 -8.63 -0.42 27.43
N VAL A 350 -9.86 -0.58 26.94
CA VAL A 350 -11.06 -0.46 27.79
C VAL A 350 -11.12 -1.70 28.69
N ASP A 351 -10.76 -1.55 29.96
CA ASP A 351 -10.84 -2.64 30.94
C ASP A 351 -12.30 -3.02 31.26
N GLY A 352 -12.60 -4.32 31.20
CA GLY A 352 -13.80 -4.93 31.82
C GLY A 352 -14.87 -5.54 30.89
N GLY A 353 -14.69 -5.52 29.57
CA GLY A 353 -15.64 -6.07 28.58
C GLY A 353 -14.98 -6.88 27.46
N PRO A 354 -15.77 -7.49 26.55
CA PRO A 354 -15.22 -8.15 25.38
C PRO A 354 -14.50 -7.11 24.53
N LYS A 355 -13.38 -7.51 23.93
CA LYS A 355 -12.65 -6.63 23.01
C LYS A 355 -13.59 -6.10 21.91
N PRO A 356 -13.48 -4.81 21.52
CA PRO A 356 -14.34 -4.20 20.49
C PRO A 356 -14.47 -5.05 19.21
N SER A 357 -13.37 -5.64 18.74
CA SER A 357 -13.34 -6.52 17.57
C SER A 357 -14.16 -7.80 17.79
N ALA A 358 -14.08 -8.42 18.96
CA ALA A 358 -14.83 -9.63 19.32
C ALA A 358 -16.35 -9.36 19.33
N LEU A 359 -16.78 -8.23 19.90
CA LEU A 359 -18.20 -7.84 19.91
C LEU A 359 -18.70 -7.51 18.49
N MET A 360 -17.89 -6.83 17.68
CA MET A 360 -18.20 -6.53 16.28
C MET A 360 -18.41 -7.82 15.47
N VAL A 361 -17.50 -8.78 15.57
CA VAL A 361 -17.58 -10.07 14.86
C VAL A 361 -18.80 -10.87 15.33
N ALA A 362 -19.07 -10.92 16.64
CA ALA A 362 -20.27 -11.59 17.16
C ALA A 362 -21.57 -10.96 16.64
N THR A 363 -21.59 -9.62 16.54
CA THR A 363 -22.73 -8.88 16.00
C THR A 363 -22.96 -9.20 14.52
N GLN A 364 -21.90 -9.39 13.72
CA GLN A 364 -22.03 -9.83 12.33
C GLN A 364 -22.61 -11.25 12.22
N ARG A 365 -22.21 -12.19 13.10
CA ARG A 365 -22.83 -13.52 13.16
C ARG A 365 -24.29 -13.46 13.57
N ALA A 366 -24.65 -12.58 14.50
CA ALA A 366 -26.04 -12.37 14.91
C ALA A 366 -26.88 -11.74 13.80
N ALA A 367 -26.32 -10.76 13.07
CA ALA A 367 -26.96 -10.16 11.90
C ALA A 367 -27.25 -11.21 10.82
N HIS A 368 -26.35 -12.18 10.63
CA HIS A 368 -26.55 -13.30 9.70
C HIS A 368 -27.80 -14.11 10.05
N GLN A 369 -28.02 -14.40 11.34
CA GLN A 369 -29.20 -15.13 11.79
C GLN A 369 -30.51 -14.40 11.46
N LEU A 370 -30.48 -13.06 11.42
CA LEU A 370 -31.65 -12.21 11.18
C LEU A 370 -31.90 -11.88 9.70
N LEU A 371 -30.84 -11.75 8.90
CA LEU A 371 -30.93 -11.16 7.55
C LEU A 371 -30.87 -12.18 6.42
N ASP A 372 -30.03 -13.20 6.54
CA ASP A 372 -29.60 -13.96 5.37
C ASP A 372 -30.29 -15.33 5.32
N ARG A 373 -30.70 -15.77 4.13
CA ARG A 373 -31.34 -17.08 3.92
C ARG A 373 -30.93 -17.64 2.56
N PRO A 374 -30.54 -18.93 2.46
CA PRO A 374 -30.38 -19.91 3.55
C PRO A 374 -29.17 -19.58 4.43
N LEU A 375 -29.18 -19.99 5.70
CA LEU A 375 -28.03 -19.74 6.59
C LEU A 375 -26.78 -20.50 6.11
N VAL A 376 -25.63 -19.83 6.14
CA VAL A 376 -24.31 -20.44 5.89
C VAL A 376 -23.75 -21.00 7.20
N LEU A 377 -23.98 -20.26 8.29
CA LEU A 377 -23.64 -20.66 9.65
C LEU A 377 -24.90 -20.54 10.51
N ASP A 378 -25.44 -21.66 10.96
CA ASP A 378 -26.56 -21.70 11.91
C ASP A 378 -26.02 -21.50 13.33
N ASP A 379 -26.16 -20.28 13.87
CA ASP A 379 -25.58 -19.87 15.15
C ASP A 379 -26.67 -19.38 16.10
N PRO A 380 -27.43 -20.29 16.74
CA PRO A 380 -28.53 -19.92 17.63
C PRO A 380 -28.06 -19.16 18.87
N VAL A 381 -26.76 -19.19 19.17
CA VAL A 381 -26.15 -18.50 20.31
C VAL A 381 -25.66 -17.09 19.96
N ALA A 382 -25.46 -16.77 18.68
CA ALA A 382 -24.93 -15.47 18.25
C ALA A 382 -25.74 -14.28 18.76
N LEU A 383 -27.07 -14.36 18.72
CA LEU A 383 -27.93 -13.26 19.14
C LEU A 383 -28.10 -13.18 20.67
N PRO A 384 -28.38 -14.28 21.39
CA PRO A 384 -28.49 -14.24 22.85
C PRO A 384 -27.21 -13.81 23.58
N ILE A 385 -26.03 -14.22 23.08
CA ILE A 385 -24.76 -13.96 23.77
C ILE A 385 -24.36 -12.47 23.77
N LEU A 386 -24.93 -11.66 22.86
CA LEU A 386 -24.73 -10.21 22.85
C LEU A 386 -25.34 -9.53 24.08
N GLY A 387 -26.39 -10.12 24.68
CA GLY A 387 -27.21 -9.48 25.69
C GLY A 387 -28.45 -8.80 25.09
N ALA A 388 -29.46 -8.56 25.94
CA ALA A 388 -30.77 -8.06 25.49
C ALA A 388 -30.69 -6.66 24.84
N ALA A 389 -29.86 -5.77 25.38
CA ALA A 389 -29.74 -4.40 24.88
C ALA A 389 -29.07 -4.36 23.50
N GLU A 390 -27.95 -5.05 23.33
CA GLU A 390 -27.20 -5.15 22.07
C GLU A 390 -27.99 -5.92 21.00
N ALA A 391 -28.68 -6.99 21.38
CA ALA A 391 -29.56 -7.71 20.47
C ALA A 391 -30.72 -6.83 19.99
N GLN A 392 -31.27 -5.98 20.86
CA GLN A 392 -32.31 -5.02 20.46
C GLN A 392 -31.73 -3.93 19.57
N ALA A 393 -30.58 -3.36 19.91
CA ALA A 393 -29.90 -2.35 19.10
C ALA A 393 -29.58 -2.87 17.69
N LEU A 394 -29.20 -4.14 17.54
CA LEU A 394 -29.03 -4.79 16.25
C LEU A 394 -30.35 -4.83 15.47
N ARG A 395 -31.45 -5.25 16.10
CA ARG A 395 -32.78 -5.29 15.44
C ARG A 395 -33.24 -3.92 14.99
N ASP A 396 -33.01 -2.90 15.81
CA ASP A 396 -33.40 -1.52 15.52
C ASP A 396 -32.58 -0.89 14.37
N ASN A 397 -31.41 -1.46 14.04
CA ASN A 397 -30.47 -0.93 13.05
C ASN A 397 -30.13 -1.93 11.93
N LEU A 398 -31.04 -2.87 11.62
CA LEU A 398 -30.79 -3.93 10.63
C LEU A 398 -30.38 -3.42 9.24
N ASP A 399 -30.90 -2.26 8.81
CA ASP A 399 -30.58 -1.71 7.49
C ASP A 399 -29.10 -1.38 7.32
N ARG A 400 -28.42 -0.96 8.39
CA ARG A 400 -26.95 -0.73 8.37
C ARG A 400 -26.18 -2.00 7.99
N PHE A 401 -26.70 -3.16 8.37
CA PHE A 401 -26.09 -4.45 8.06
C PHE A 401 -26.40 -4.90 6.63
N ARG A 402 -27.33 -4.25 5.92
CA ARG A 402 -27.56 -4.50 4.47
C ARG A 402 -26.59 -3.72 3.57
N GLU A 403 -25.82 -2.77 4.12
CA GLU A 403 -24.87 -1.99 3.36
C GLU A 403 -23.65 -2.82 2.92
N PRO A 404 -23.12 -2.63 1.69
CA PRO A 404 -22.03 -3.45 1.14
C PRO A 404 -20.80 -3.67 2.03
N PRO A 405 -20.26 -2.68 2.78
CA PRO A 405 -19.15 -2.91 3.70
C PRO A 405 -19.51 -3.89 4.82
N SER A 406 -20.73 -3.79 5.35
CA SER A 406 -21.20 -4.71 6.38
C SER A 406 -21.54 -6.08 5.82
N VAL A 407 -22.04 -6.16 4.59
CA VAL A 407 -22.24 -7.43 3.87
C VAL A 407 -20.91 -8.15 3.69
N GLY A 408 -19.88 -7.46 3.17
CA GLY A 408 -18.55 -8.04 2.99
C GLY A 408 -17.91 -8.53 4.29
N MET A 409 -18.01 -7.74 5.36
CA MET A 409 -17.55 -8.15 6.69
C MET A 409 -18.33 -9.35 7.22
N ARG A 410 -19.66 -9.33 7.11
CA ARG A 410 -20.52 -10.44 7.54
C ARG A 410 -20.17 -11.72 6.79
N SER A 411 -20.09 -11.67 5.46
CA SER A 411 -19.68 -12.78 4.59
C SER A 411 -18.31 -13.34 4.97
N SER A 412 -17.32 -12.48 5.22
CA SER A 412 -16.00 -12.94 5.68
C SER A 412 -16.08 -13.65 7.03
N VAL A 413 -16.79 -13.07 8.01
CA VAL A 413 -16.95 -13.63 9.36
C VAL A 413 -17.68 -14.97 9.36
N ILE A 414 -18.79 -15.10 8.62
CA ILE A 414 -19.57 -16.34 8.59
C ILE A 414 -18.84 -17.45 7.85
N VAL A 415 -18.19 -17.14 6.73
CA VAL A 415 -17.47 -18.14 5.93
C VAL A 415 -16.21 -18.63 6.65
N ARG A 416 -15.41 -17.76 7.27
CA ARG A 416 -14.23 -18.20 8.02
C ARG A 416 -14.60 -19.09 9.21
N SER A 417 -15.72 -18.78 9.89
CA SER A 417 -16.25 -19.61 10.99
C SER A 417 -16.74 -20.95 10.46
N ARG A 418 -17.48 -20.96 9.33
CA ARG A 418 -17.96 -22.19 8.70
C ARG A 418 -16.82 -23.09 8.24
N LEU A 419 -15.77 -22.52 7.64
CA LEU A 419 -14.58 -23.26 7.22
C LEU A 419 -13.89 -23.94 8.41
N ALA A 420 -13.75 -23.24 9.54
CA ALA A 420 -13.17 -23.83 10.74
C ALA A 420 -13.97 -25.03 11.26
N GLU A 421 -15.30 -24.95 11.22
CA GLU A 421 -16.15 -26.08 11.62
C GLU A 421 -16.08 -27.26 10.65
N ASP A 422 -15.97 -27.00 9.35
CA ASP A 422 -15.77 -28.07 8.37
C ASP A 422 -14.41 -28.76 8.59
N VAL A 423 -13.34 -27.99 8.79
CA VAL A 423 -12.00 -28.53 9.12
C VAL A 423 -12.03 -29.36 10.41
N TRP A 424 -12.72 -28.87 11.44
CA TRP A 424 -12.89 -29.61 12.69
C TRP A 424 -13.68 -30.91 12.49
N ARG A 425 -14.77 -30.87 11.73
CA ARG A 425 -15.58 -32.06 11.41
C ARG A 425 -14.79 -33.12 10.66
N GLU A 426 -14.09 -32.72 9.60
CA GLU A 426 -13.21 -33.59 8.82
C GLU A 426 -12.08 -34.18 9.68
N ALA A 427 -11.56 -33.44 10.65
CA ALA A 427 -10.58 -33.95 11.60
C ALA A 427 -11.16 -34.99 12.56
N VAL A 428 -12.38 -34.78 13.05
CA VAL A 428 -13.08 -35.75 13.90
C VAL A 428 -13.33 -37.06 13.15
N GLU A 429 -13.73 -37.00 11.88
CA GLU A 429 -13.88 -38.19 11.02
C GLU A 429 -12.57 -38.97 10.87
N ARG A 430 -11.42 -38.27 10.89
CA ARG A 430 -10.07 -38.87 10.88
C ARG A 430 -9.58 -39.37 12.24
N GLY A 431 -10.40 -39.26 13.30
CA GLY A 431 -10.05 -39.74 14.63
C GLY A 431 -9.43 -38.70 15.57
N ILE A 432 -9.30 -37.44 15.15
CA ILE A 432 -8.80 -36.36 16.01
C ILE A 432 -9.86 -36.02 17.07
N ARG A 433 -9.43 -35.82 18.33
CA ARG A 433 -10.33 -35.63 19.48
C ARG A 433 -10.03 -34.37 20.30
N GLN A 434 -9.15 -33.51 19.83
CA GLN A 434 -8.82 -32.24 20.48
C GLN A 434 -9.02 -31.10 19.49
N TYR A 435 -9.83 -30.12 19.90
CA TYR A 435 -10.05 -28.89 19.14
C TYR A 435 -9.74 -27.69 20.03
N VAL A 436 -8.88 -26.81 19.55
CA VAL A 436 -8.39 -25.65 20.30
C VAL A 436 -8.78 -24.38 19.55
N ILE A 437 -9.46 -23.46 20.22
CA ILE A 437 -9.85 -22.15 19.67
C ILE A 437 -8.95 -21.11 20.33
N LEU A 438 -8.04 -20.53 19.56
CA LEU A 438 -7.08 -19.52 20.00
C LEU A 438 -7.69 -18.12 19.82
N GLY A 439 -7.74 -17.33 20.89
CA GLY A 439 -8.44 -16.04 20.93
C GLY A 439 -9.95 -16.23 20.73
N ALA A 440 -10.53 -17.10 21.56
CA ALA A 440 -11.90 -17.55 21.41
C ALA A 440 -12.94 -16.42 21.44
N GLY A 441 -12.68 -15.29 22.09
CA GLY A 441 -13.55 -14.12 22.17
C GLY A 441 -14.99 -14.53 22.52
N LEU A 442 -15.89 -14.27 21.58
CA LEU A 442 -17.30 -14.67 21.66
C LEU A 442 -17.65 -15.81 20.69
N ASP A 443 -16.69 -16.64 20.30
CA ASP A 443 -16.91 -17.85 19.49
C ASP A 443 -17.97 -18.76 20.14
N THR A 444 -18.78 -19.41 19.32
CA THR A 444 -19.93 -20.18 19.77
C THR A 444 -19.94 -21.61 19.22
N SER A 445 -18.83 -22.06 18.62
CA SER A 445 -18.69 -23.36 17.94
C SER A 445 -18.94 -24.53 18.88
N ALA A 446 -18.46 -24.45 20.12
CA ALA A 446 -18.70 -25.49 21.13
C ALA A 446 -20.19 -25.68 21.46
N PHE A 447 -20.99 -24.63 21.36
CA PHE A 447 -22.43 -24.65 21.66
C PHE A 447 -23.28 -25.10 20.46
N ARG A 448 -22.74 -24.98 19.24
CA ARG A 448 -23.40 -25.45 18.01
C ARG A 448 -23.20 -26.95 17.76
N HIS A 449 -22.16 -27.52 18.35
CA HIS A 449 -21.78 -28.92 18.17
C HIS A 449 -21.62 -29.67 19.50
N PRO A 450 -22.66 -29.72 20.35
CA PRO A 450 -22.56 -30.33 21.69
C PRO A 450 -22.27 -31.84 21.66
N ASP A 451 -22.64 -32.51 20.56
CA ASP A 451 -22.47 -33.95 20.39
C ASP A 451 -21.17 -34.35 19.67
N MET A 452 -20.34 -33.37 19.28
CA MET A 452 -19.06 -33.67 18.62
C MET A 452 -18.10 -34.38 19.60
N PRO A 453 -17.55 -35.54 19.24
CA PRO A 453 -16.68 -36.30 20.13
C PRO A 453 -15.34 -35.61 20.34
N GLY A 454 -14.88 -35.57 21.58
CA GLY A 454 -13.58 -35.01 21.95
C GLY A 454 -13.69 -33.90 22.98
N ARG A 455 -12.59 -33.15 23.11
CA ARG A 455 -12.43 -32.05 24.05
C ARG A 455 -12.17 -30.76 23.28
N ILE A 456 -12.86 -29.71 23.70
CA ILE A 456 -12.77 -28.38 23.10
C ILE A 456 -12.10 -27.46 24.11
N PHE A 457 -11.06 -26.76 23.70
CA PHE A 457 -10.30 -25.84 24.54
C PHE A 457 -10.45 -24.43 23.98
N GLU A 458 -11.05 -23.52 24.76
CA GLU A 458 -11.11 -22.10 24.41
C GLU A 458 -10.01 -21.34 25.14
N VAL A 459 -9.08 -20.78 24.38
CA VAL A 459 -7.96 -19.98 24.90
C VAL A 459 -8.27 -18.51 24.67
N ASP A 460 -8.32 -17.72 25.74
CA ASP A 460 -8.49 -16.26 25.67
C ASP A 460 -8.09 -15.61 27.00
N LEU A 461 -8.06 -14.28 27.02
CA LEU A 461 -7.81 -13.47 28.20
C LEU A 461 -8.79 -13.80 29.33
N PRO A 462 -8.32 -13.85 30.60
CA PRO A 462 -9.16 -14.14 31.75
C PRO A 462 -10.42 -13.26 31.84
N ALA A 463 -10.29 -11.96 31.54
CA ALA A 463 -11.40 -11.01 31.58
C ALA A 463 -12.46 -11.29 30.49
N THR A 464 -12.03 -11.56 29.25
CA THR A 464 -12.94 -11.92 28.14
C THR A 464 -13.71 -13.19 28.46
N GLN A 465 -13.04 -14.23 28.97
CA GLN A 465 -13.69 -15.49 29.32
C GLN A 465 -14.68 -15.33 30.47
N ALA A 466 -14.32 -14.57 31.51
CA ALA A 466 -15.22 -14.30 32.62
C ALA A 466 -16.50 -13.57 32.16
N TRP A 467 -16.35 -12.60 31.26
CA TRP A 467 -17.47 -11.88 30.66
C TRP A 467 -18.38 -12.82 29.84
N LYS A 468 -17.81 -13.63 28.95
CA LYS A 468 -18.56 -14.60 28.14
C LYS A 468 -19.34 -15.58 29.02
N GLN A 469 -18.71 -16.14 30.05
CA GLN A 469 -19.36 -17.06 30.99
C GLN A 469 -20.49 -16.39 31.79
N ALA A 470 -20.38 -15.10 32.11
CA ALA A 470 -21.48 -14.35 32.72
C ALA A 470 -22.68 -14.22 31.75
N ARG A 471 -22.42 -13.82 30.49
CA ARG A 471 -23.47 -13.71 29.46
C ARG A 471 -24.16 -15.04 29.17
N LEU A 472 -23.42 -16.14 29.08
CA LEU A 472 -23.99 -17.48 28.86
C LEU A 472 -24.95 -17.86 30.01
N ARG A 473 -24.54 -17.60 31.26
CA ARG A 473 -25.39 -17.86 32.44
C ARG A 473 -26.66 -17.00 32.42
N GLU A 474 -26.54 -15.71 32.13
CA GLU A 474 -27.69 -14.80 32.05
C GLU A 474 -28.67 -15.17 30.92
N ALA A 475 -28.15 -15.63 29.78
CA ALA A 475 -28.96 -16.10 28.66
C ALA A 475 -29.54 -17.52 28.87
N GLY A 476 -29.23 -18.19 29.98
CA GLY A 476 -29.68 -19.56 30.26
C GLY A 476 -29.06 -20.62 29.33
N ILE A 477 -27.90 -20.34 28.75
CA ILE A 477 -27.21 -21.26 27.83
C ILE A 477 -26.31 -22.19 28.65
N ALA A 478 -26.58 -23.49 28.56
CA ALA A 478 -25.76 -24.51 29.22
C ALA A 478 -24.39 -24.63 28.55
N VAL A 479 -23.33 -24.69 29.37
CA VAL A 479 -21.97 -24.96 28.91
C VAL A 479 -21.82 -26.47 28.65
N PRO A 480 -21.44 -26.90 27.43
CA PRO A 480 -21.18 -28.31 27.14
C PRO A 480 -20.08 -28.87 28.03
N SER A 481 -20.20 -30.13 28.47
CA SER A 481 -19.17 -30.79 29.30
C SER A 481 -17.87 -31.05 28.54
N SER A 482 -17.90 -31.02 27.22
CA SER A 482 -16.72 -31.12 26.34
C SER A 482 -15.91 -29.82 26.26
N LEU A 483 -16.45 -28.68 26.71
CA LEU A 483 -15.79 -27.37 26.65
C LEU A 483 -14.96 -27.09 27.91
N HIS A 484 -13.69 -26.77 27.71
CA HIS A 484 -12.74 -26.35 28.73
C HIS A 484 -12.27 -24.92 28.45
N PHE A 485 -12.53 -24.01 29.39
CA PHE A 485 -12.01 -22.64 29.33
C PHE A 485 -10.56 -22.61 29.81
N VAL A 486 -9.68 -22.00 29.01
CA VAL A 486 -8.24 -21.92 29.22
C VAL A 486 -7.84 -20.43 29.31
N PRO A 487 -7.86 -19.82 30.50
CA PRO A 487 -7.59 -18.39 30.66
C PRO A 487 -6.08 -18.14 30.52
N VAL A 488 -5.66 -17.61 29.36
CA VAL A 488 -4.25 -17.36 29.01
C VAL A 488 -4.16 -16.04 28.27
N ASP A 489 -3.14 -15.27 28.60
CA ASP A 489 -2.71 -14.13 27.82
C ASP A 489 -1.50 -14.54 26.96
N PHE A 490 -1.65 -14.40 25.64
CA PHE A 490 -0.64 -14.78 24.64
C PHE A 490 0.70 -14.06 24.85
N GLU A 491 0.71 -12.87 25.48
CA GLU A 491 1.92 -12.06 25.66
C GLU A 491 2.63 -12.33 27.01
N SER A 492 1.96 -12.91 28.00
CA SER A 492 2.51 -13.04 29.37
C SER A 492 2.61 -14.45 29.93
N VAL A 493 1.76 -15.40 29.50
CA VAL A 493 1.79 -16.79 29.94
C VAL A 493 1.87 -17.71 28.73
N GLY A 494 2.83 -18.64 28.71
CA GLY A 494 3.03 -19.55 27.59
C GLY A 494 1.80 -20.44 27.34
N LEU A 495 1.24 -20.36 26.13
CA LEU A 495 0.10 -21.14 25.63
C LEU A 495 0.14 -22.62 26.03
N ALA A 496 1.33 -23.24 25.92
CA ALA A 496 1.58 -24.63 26.26
C ALA A 496 1.21 -24.98 27.71
N GLU A 497 1.57 -24.12 28.66
CA GLU A 497 1.32 -24.37 30.08
C GLU A 497 -0.18 -24.26 30.41
N GLY A 498 -0.85 -23.26 29.84
CA GLY A 498 -2.29 -23.09 30.02
C GLY A 498 -3.09 -24.27 29.47
N LEU A 499 -2.75 -24.72 28.26
CA LEU A 499 -3.36 -25.90 27.64
C LEU A 499 -3.11 -27.18 28.46
N ALA A 500 -1.86 -27.41 28.90
CA ALA A 500 -1.52 -28.58 29.71
C ALA A 500 -2.32 -28.62 31.03
N ARG A 501 -2.48 -27.48 31.71
CA ARG A 501 -3.31 -27.37 32.93
C ARG A 501 -4.79 -27.68 32.69
N ALA A 502 -5.31 -27.33 31.51
CA ALA A 502 -6.66 -27.69 31.09
C ALA A 502 -6.78 -29.17 30.66
N GLY A 503 -5.67 -29.89 30.59
CA GLY A 503 -5.60 -31.30 30.22
C GLY A 503 -5.50 -31.54 28.71
N PHE A 504 -5.03 -30.57 27.94
CA PHE A 504 -4.62 -30.80 26.55
C PHE A 504 -3.42 -31.76 26.50
N ASP A 505 -3.45 -32.69 25.56
CA ASP A 505 -2.40 -33.68 25.33
C ASP A 505 -1.63 -33.35 24.04
N ALA A 506 -0.41 -32.84 24.17
CA ALA A 506 0.42 -32.48 23.01
C ALA A 506 0.93 -33.69 22.20
N ASP A 507 0.92 -34.89 22.81
CA ASP A 507 1.32 -36.15 22.16
C ASP A 507 0.17 -36.80 21.38
N ALA A 508 -1.03 -36.21 21.42
CA ALA A 508 -2.18 -36.59 20.61
C ALA A 508 -2.50 -35.50 19.56
N PRO A 509 -2.89 -35.87 18.31
CA PRO A 509 -3.19 -34.88 17.28
C PRO A 509 -4.32 -33.93 17.68
N ALA A 510 -4.22 -32.67 17.27
CA ALA A 510 -5.20 -31.63 17.56
C ALA A 510 -5.44 -30.69 16.37
N VAL A 511 -6.64 -30.12 16.28
CA VAL A 511 -6.93 -29.03 15.35
C VAL A 511 -7.02 -27.71 16.11
N PHE A 512 -6.32 -26.71 15.61
CA PHE A 512 -6.32 -25.34 16.12
C PHE A 512 -7.08 -24.44 15.15
N SER A 513 -7.98 -23.61 15.67
CA SER A 513 -8.61 -22.51 14.95
C SER A 513 -8.12 -21.20 15.55
N TRP A 514 -7.58 -20.32 14.70
CA TRP A 514 -6.95 -19.07 15.13
C TRP A 514 -7.37 -17.92 14.22
N LEU A 515 -8.61 -17.49 14.40
CA LEU A 515 -9.31 -16.55 13.52
C LEU A 515 -9.41 -15.17 14.15
N GLY A 516 -9.01 -14.12 13.43
CA GLY A 516 -9.14 -12.75 13.90
C GLY A 516 -8.22 -12.39 15.07
N VAL A 517 -7.04 -13.02 15.17
CA VAL A 517 -6.10 -12.80 16.29
C VAL A 517 -4.71 -12.37 15.85
N THR A 518 -4.13 -13.02 14.83
CA THR A 518 -2.71 -12.85 14.48
C THR A 518 -2.31 -11.42 14.15
N MET A 519 -3.24 -10.63 13.58
CA MET A 519 -3.02 -9.23 13.26
C MET A 519 -2.82 -8.34 14.49
N TYR A 520 -3.27 -8.74 15.68
CA TYR A 520 -3.15 -7.98 16.92
C TYR A 520 -1.92 -8.36 17.76
N LEU A 521 -1.22 -9.42 17.38
CA LEU A 521 -0.04 -9.93 18.09
C LEU A 521 1.23 -9.46 17.38
N ASP A 522 2.33 -9.36 18.13
CA ASP A 522 3.65 -9.16 17.55
C ASP A 522 4.09 -10.40 16.75
N GLU A 523 4.89 -10.20 15.70
CA GLU A 523 5.29 -11.28 14.79
C GLU A 523 5.94 -12.45 15.56
N GLU A 524 6.79 -12.15 16.53
CA GLU A 524 7.44 -13.17 17.38
C GLU A 524 6.42 -14.05 18.11
N ALA A 525 5.40 -13.46 18.73
CA ALA A 525 4.33 -14.20 19.40
C ALA A 525 3.53 -15.07 18.42
N VAL A 526 3.35 -14.60 17.18
CA VAL A 526 2.70 -15.40 16.13
C VAL A 526 3.55 -16.63 15.80
N ILE A 527 4.85 -16.44 15.56
CA ILE A 527 5.77 -17.52 15.21
C ILE A 527 5.98 -18.50 16.37
N ASP A 528 6.01 -18.04 17.61
CA ASP A 528 6.14 -18.88 18.80
C ASP A 528 4.94 -19.81 18.98
N THR A 529 3.73 -19.30 18.75
CA THR A 529 2.51 -20.10 18.76
C THR A 529 2.52 -21.13 17.63
N LEU A 530 2.91 -20.75 16.41
CA LEU A 530 3.03 -21.69 15.30
C LEU A 530 4.10 -22.76 15.57
N ARG A 531 5.20 -22.41 16.23
CA ARG A 531 6.26 -23.35 16.63
C ARG A 531 5.77 -24.33 17.69
N PHE A 532 4.97 -23.87 18.65
CA PHE A 532 4.32 -24.75 19.62
C PHE A 532 3.42 -25.77 18.91
N ILE A 533 2.56 -25.30 17.99
CA ILE A 533 1.65 -26.18 17.24
C ILE A 533 2.45 -27.17 16.37
N ALA A 534 3.53 -26.72 15.73
CA ALA A 534 4.42 -27.58 14.95
C ALA A 534 5.10 -28.67 15.78
N GLY A 535 5.26 -28.44 17.09
CA GLY A 535 5.79 -29.42 18.04
C GLY A 535 4.77 -30.44 18.56
N CYS A 536 3.48 -30.29 18.25
CA CYS A 536 2.45 -31.26 18.61
C CYS A 536 2.54 -32.53 17.74
N ALA A 537 1.82 -33.58 18.13
CA ALA A 537 1.78 -34.84 17.41
C ALA A 537 1.42 -34.68 15.92
N LYS A 538 2.06 -35.50 15.08
CA LYS A 538 1.84 -35.54 13.63
C LYS A 538 0.34 -35.68 13.29
N GLY A 539 -0.11 -34.94 12.29
CA GLY A 539 -1.53 -34.82 11.96
C GLY A 539 -2.25 -33.70 12.71
N SER A 540 -1.56 -33.00 13.62
CA SER A 540 -2.07 -31.73 14.15
C SER A 540 -2.11 -30.68 13.06
N ALA A 541 -3.12 -29.81 13.10
CA ALA A 541 -3.31 -28.80 12.07
C ALA A 541 -3.79 -27.47 12.66
N VAL A 542 -3.46 -26.36 12.01
CA VAL A 542 -3.93 -25.03 12.36
C VAL A 542 -4.58 -24.37 11.15
N LEU A 543 -5.86 -23.99 11.28
CA LEU A 543 -6.50 -23.02 10.41
C LEU A 543 -6.34 -21.65 11.05
N PHE A 544 -5.58 -20.76 10.43
CA PHE A 544 -5.44 -19.39 10.92
C PHE A 544 -5.69 -18.35 9.86
N GLU A 545 -6.11 -17.18 10.33
CA GLU A 545 -6.30 -15.98 9.54
C GLU A 545 -5.09 -15.07 9.71
N TYR A 546 -4.59 -14.50 8.63
CA TYR A 546 -3.60 -13.42 8.64
C TYR A 546 -4.02 -12.30 7.70
N VAL A 547 -3.37 -11.14 7.80
CA VAL A 547 -3.63 -9.97 6.95
C VAL A 547 -2.42 -9.68 6.07
N THR A 548 -2.65 -9.41 4.80
CA THR A 548 -1.60 -8.93 3.88
C THR A 548 -1.32 -7.46 4.12
N PRO A 549 -0.10 -6.97 3.82
CA PRO A 549 0.21 -5.54 3.89
C PRO A 549 -0.83 -4.68 3.18
N LEU A 550 -1.31 -3.63 3.83
CA LEU A 550 -2.36 -2.77 3.29
C LEU A 550 -1.91 -2.02 2.03
N SER A 551 -0.59 -1.86 1.83
CA SER A 551 0.02 -1.29 0.62
C SER A 551 -0.32 -2.07 -0.65
N GLY A 552 -0.65 -3.37 -0.53
CA GLY A 552 -1.08 -4.19 -1.67
C GLY A 552 -2.56 -4.05 -2.02
N LEU A 553 -3.34 -3.29 -1.24
CA LEU A 553 -4.76 -3.03 -1.54
C LEU A 553 -4.90 -1.86 -2.54
N PRO A 554 -5.98 -1.85 -3.35
CA PRO A 554 -6.35 -0.66 -4.11
C PRO A 554 -6.44 0.57 -3.18
N THR A 555 -5.93 1.72 -3.62
CA THR A 555 -5.76 2.94 -2.79
C THR A 555 -6.96 3.26 -1.91
N ILE A 556 -8.18 3.21 -2.45
CA ILE A 556 -9.37 3.55 -1.66
C ILE A 556 -9.70 2.54 -0.57
N MET A 557 -9.45 1.27 -0.85
CA MET A 557 -9.63 0.22 0.13
C MET A 557 -8.52 0.29 1.18
N ARG A 558 -7.29 0.66 0.79
CA ARG A 558 -6.20 0.93 1.73
C ARG A 558 -6.60 2.02 2.72
N ILE A 559 -7.10 3.16 2.25
CA ILE A 559 -7.57 4.26 3.12
C ILE A 559 -8.70 3.78 4.04
N ALA A 560 -9.68 3.06 3.52
CA ALA A 560 -10.79 2.55 4.32
C ALA A 560 -10.31 1.59 5.42
N MET A 561 -9.35 0.72 5.10
CA MET A 561 -8.77 -0.22 6.04
C MET A 561 -7.84 0.46 7.05
N GLU A 562 -7.07 1.46 6.63
CA GLU A 562 -6.26 2.31 7.50
C GLU A 562 -7.15 3.07 8.52
N GLN A 563 -8.27 3.62 8.09
CA GLN A 563 -9.24 4.26 9.01
C GLN A 563 -9.92 3.25 9.93
N PHE A 564 -10.26 2.07 9.42
CA PHE A 564 -10.87 1.02 10.20
C PHE A 564 -9.92 0.52 11.30
N THR A 565 -8.68 0.22 10.94
CA THR A 565 -7.63 -0.21 11.87
C THR A 565 -7.27 0.89 12.85
N ALA A 566 -7.27 2.16 12.43
CA ALA A 566 -7.12 3.31 13.32
C ALA A 566 -8.17 3.33 14.44
N ARG A 567 -9.45 3.13 14.11
CA ARG A 567 -10.55 3.10 15.12
C ARG A 567 -10.45 1.92 16.09
N LEU A 568 -9.93 0.78 15.63
CA LEU A 568 -9.66 -0.36 16.51
C LEU A 568 -8.47 -0.05 17.42
N ALA A 569 -7.43 0.55 16.87
CA ALA A 569 -6.25 0.98 17.61
C ALA A 569 -6.63 1.98 18.72
N GLU A 570 -7.48 2.98 18.42
CA GLU A 570 -8.06 3.92 19.41
C GLU A 570 -8.82 3.24 20.56
N ARG A 571 -9.18 1.96 20.41
CA ARG A 571 -9.87 1.17 21.43
C ARG A 571 -8.97 0.07 22.02
N GLY A 572 -7.66 0.19 21.85
CA GLY A 572 -6.65 -0.73 22.38
C GLY A 572 -6.49 -2.02 21.57
N GLU A 573 -6.82 -2.01 20.28
CA GLU A 573 -6.66 -3.14 19.35
C GLU A 573 -5.92 -2.74 18.05
N PRO A 574 -4.66 -2.29 18.13
CA PRO A 574 -3.88 -1.96 16.94
C PRO A 574 -3.54 -3.23 16.14
N TRP A 575 -3.58 -3.14 14.81
CA TRP A 575 -3.00 -4.17 13.95
C TRP A 575 -1.49 -4.01 13.93
N LYS A 576 -0.76 -5.01 14.42
CA LYS A 576 0.69 -5.05 14.59
C LYS A 576 1.38 -5.82 13.46
N THR A 577 0.83 -6.96 13.05
CA THR A 577 1.51 -7.93 12.18
C THR A 577 0.80 -8.15 10.86
N PHE A 578 1.58 -8.17 9.78
CA PHE A 578 1.13 -8.41 8.41
C PHE A 578 2.05 -9.42 7.73
N PHE A 579 1.50 -10.32 6.91
CA PHE A 579 2.29 -11.29 6.16
C PHE A 579 1.94 -11.27 4.68
N GLU A 580 2.98 -11.23 3.85
CA GLU A 580 2.85 -11.61 2.44
C GLU A 580 2.61 -13.12 2.33
N PRO A 581 1.73 -13.59 1.41
CA PRO A 581 1.40 -15.02 1.30
C PRO A 581 2.61 -15.94 1.10
N ALA A 582 3.59 -15.52 0.30
CA ALA A 582 4.81 -16.29 0.07
C ALA A 582 5.66 -16.41 1.35
N VAL A 583 5.78 -15.31 2.10
CA VAL A 583 6.61 -15.25 3.31
C VAL A 583 6.04 -16.14 4.41
N ILE A 584 4.72 -16.13 4.62
CA ILE A 584 4.11 -17.00 5.63
C ILE A 584 4.17 -18.47 5.24
N ALA A 585 4.03 -18.81 3.96
CA ALA A 585 4.16 -20.18 3.48
C ALA A 585 5.58 -20.74 3.70
N GLU A 586 6.61 -19.93 3.45
CA GLU A 586 8.01 -20.27 3.74
C GLU A 586 8.25 -20.48 5.24
N LYS A 587 7.74 -19.57 6.09
CA LYS A 587 7.85 -19.69 7.56
C LYS A 587 7.17 -20.96 8.07
N LEU A 588 5.96 -21.29 7.60
CA LEU A 588 5.27 -22.52 7.96
C LEU A 588 6.06 -23.78 7.54
N SER A 589 6.60 -23.78 6.32
CA SER A 589 7.42 -24.90 5.84
C SER A 589 8.69 -25.07 6.69
N ALA A 590 9.34 -23.97 7.06
CA ALA A 590 10.53 -23.98 7.90
C ALA A 590 10.26 -24.45 9.34
N LEU A 591 9.04 -24.24 9.85
CA LEU A 591 8.62 -24.72 11.17
C LEU A 591 8.26 -26.22 11.19
N GLY A 592 8.11 -26.85 10.03
CA GLY A 592 7.81 -28.28 9.91
C GLY A 592 6.39 -28.62 9.47
N PHE A 593 5.58 -27.65 9.04
CA PHE A 593 4.27 -27.93 8.44
C PHE A 593 4.45 -28.50 7.02
N GLY A 594 4.00 -29.74 6.81
CA GLY A 594 4.20 -30.48 5.56
C GLY A 594 3.09 -30.30 4.51
N GLN A 595 1.89 -29.88 4.92
CA GLN A 595 0.78 -29.57 4.02
C GLN A 595 0.23 -28.18 4.32
N ILE A 596 0.21 -27.30 3.32
CA ILE A 596 -0.24 -25.92 3.43
C ILE A 596 -1.30 -25.67 2.35
N ASN A 597 -2.51 -25.34 2.78
CA ASN A 597 -3.65 -25.06 1.93
C ASN A 597 -4.15 -23.64 2.25
N ALA A 598 -4.00 -22.71 1.31
CA ALA A 598 -4.56 -21.37 1.41
C ALA A 598 -5.77 -21.22 0.50
N TRP A 599 -6.71 -20.35 0.88
CA TRP A 599 -7.86 -20.02 0.05
C TRP A 599 -7.89 -18.55 -0.29
N THR A 600 -8.23 -18.28 -1.54
CA THR A 600 -8.61 -16.95 -2.02
C THR A 600 -10.06 -16.62 -1.64
N PRO A 601 -10.42 -15.33 -1.51
CA PRO A 601 -11.81 -14.91 -1.37
C PRO A 601 -12.74 -15.50 -2.44
N GLU A 602 -12.25 -15.61 -3.69
CA GLU A 602 -12.98 -16.15 -4.82
C GLU A 602 -13.31 -17.64 -4.64
N GLU A 603 -12.34 -18.45 -4.21
CA GLU A 603 -12.55 -19.87 -3.92
C GLU A 603 -13.55 -20.07 -2.76
N LEU A 604 -13.47 -19.23 -1.73
CA LEU A 604 -14.40 -19.27 -0.60
C LEU A 604 -15.82 -18.85 -1.00
N ASN A 605 -15.94 -17.82 -1.85
CA ASN A 605 -17.21 -17.42 -2.44
C ASN A 605 -17.81 -18.57 -3.25
N GLN A 606 -17.01 -19.23 -4.10
CA GLN A 606 -17.47 -20.36 -4.89
C GLN A 606 -17.89 -21.55 -4.02
N ARG A 607 -17.15 -21.82 -2.94
CA ARG A 607 -17.41 -22.94 -2.04
C ARG A 607 -18.66 -22.76 -1.18
N TYR A 608 -18.88 -21.56 -0.63
CA TYR A 608 -19.90 -21.34 0.41
C TYR A 608 -21.03 -20.40 0.01
N LEU A 609 -20.81 -19.53 -0.98
CA LEU A 609 -21.74 -18.44 -1.34
C LEU A 609 -22.22 -18.52 -2.80
N ALA A 610 -21.87 -19.57 -3.53
CA ALA A 610 -22.33 -19.76 -4.90
C ALA A 610 -23.86 -19.92 -4.97
N ASN A 611 -24.45 -19.38 -6.05
CA ASN A 611 -25.87 -19.51 -6.38
C ASN A 611 -26.85 -18.88 -5.37
N ARG A 612 -26.39 -17.90 -4.59
CA ARG A 612 -27.23 -17.10 -3.70
C ARG A 612 -27.77 -15.87 -4.39
N ASP A 613 -28.97 -15.43 -4.01
CA ASP A 613 -29.64 -14.22 -4.52
C ASP A 613 -29.72 -13.09 -3.47
N ASP A 614 -29.25 -13.33 -2.25
CA ASP A 614 -29.28 -12.39 -1.12
C ASP A 614 -28.08 -11.43 -1.04
N GLY A 615 -27.16 -11.52 -2.01
CA GLY A 615 -26.03 -10.60 -2.15
C GLY A 615 -24.87 -10.84 -1.19
N LEU A 616 -24.88 -11.91 -0.39
CA LEU A 616 -23.72 -12.29 0.42
C LEU A 616 -22.52 -12.60 -0.48
N LEU A 617 -21.42 -11.88 -0.28
CA LEU A 617 -20.18 -12.05 -1.01
C LEU A 617 -19.00 -11.59 -0.16
N ILE A 618 -17.95 -12.40 -0.06
CA ILE A 618 -16.65 -11.93 0.44
C ILE A 618 -16.08 -11.00 -0.63
N GLY A 619 -16.08 -9.71 -0.34
CA GLY A 619 -15.45 -8.71 -1.20
C GLY A 619 -13.93 -8.75 -1.14
N VAL A 620 -13.29 -7.78 -1.77
CA VAL A 620 -11.85 -7.58 -1.63
C VAL A 620 -11.54 -7.36 -0.14
N THR A 621 -10.61 -8.12 0.40
CA THR A 621 -10.20 -8.09 1.82
C THR A 621 -8.68 -8.32 1.92
N PRO A 622 -7.96 -7.69 2.86
CA PRO A 622 -6.57 -8.06 3.15
C PRO A 622 -6.45 -9.39 3.90
N THR A 623 -7.56 -9.92 4.43
CA THR A 623 -7.54 -11.17 5.19
C THR A 623 -7.33 -12.38 4.27
N ARG A 624 -6.54 -13.34 4.75
CA ARG A 624 -6.27 -14.62 4.09
C ARG A 624 -6.42 -15.74 5.11
N LEU A 625 -6.92 -16.88 4.66
CA LEU A 625 -7.07 -18.09 5.47
C LEU A 625 -6.11 -19.15 4.96
N VAL A 626 -5.42 -19.81 5.89
CA VAL A 626 -4.51 -20.90 5.59
C VAL A 626 -4.66 -22.01 6.62
N LEU A 627 -4.74 -23.25 6.13
CA LEU A 627 -4.67 -24.47 6.90
C LEU A 627 -3.28 -25.08 6.72
N ALA A 628 -2.57 -25.28 7.83
CA ALA A 628 -1.26 -25.92 7.86
C ALA A 628 -1.30 -27.18 8.73
N THR A 629 -0.73 -28.29 8.25
CA THR A 629 -0.71 -29.59 8.96
C THR A 629 0.72 -30.07 9.19
N VAL A 630 1.00 -30.59 10.39
CA VAL A 630 2.28 -31.18 10.84
C VAL A 630 2.46 -32.61 10.32
#